data_AF-A0A2K2CCS8-F1
#
_entry.id   AF-A0A2K2CCS8-F1
#
_cell.length_a   1.000
_cell.length_b   1.000
_cell.length_c   1.000
_cell.angle_alpha   90.00
_cell.angle_beta   90.00
_cell.angle_gamma   90.00
#
_symmetry.space_group_name_H-M   'P 1'
#
loop_
_entity.id
_entity.type
_entity.pdbx_description
1 polymer ?
#
loop_
_entity_poly.entity_id
_entity_poly.type
_entity_poly.pdbx_seq_one_letter_code
_entity_poly.pdbx_strand_id
1 'polypeptide(L)'
;MFMEGPANHVSLQNLAHLNLISLNKLIFIFTLSLAQSLPKLESLNIGSCGELKHLIREKDDAREITTESLCFPKLRSLSISYCGKLEYVFPVSVSPSLLNLEEMEVDFADNVKQIFYTGEGDALTRDGIIKFPKLYLCANKVICLFTHVM
;
A
#
# COMPACT_ATOMS: atom_id res chain seq x y z
N MET A 1 -14.93 -32.13 17.22
CA MET A 1 -14.01 -32.05 16.08
C MET A 1 -14.58 -31.03 15.12
N PHE A 2 -14.13 -29.78 15.21
CA PHE A 2 -14.58 -28.71 14.32
C PHE A 2 -13.72 -28.78 13.05
N MET A 3 -14.34 -29.16 11.93
CA MET A 3 -13.70 -29.15 10.62
C MET A 3 -13.59 -27.69 10.20
N GLU A 4 -12.38 -27.13 10.26
CA GLU A 4 -12.10 -25.84 9.65
C GLU A 4 -12.18 -26.04 8.12
N GLY A 5 -13.17 -25.40 7.49
CA GLY A 5 -13.27 -25.37 6.03
C GLY A 5 -12.03 -24.71 5.42
N PRO A 6 -11.71 -24.99 4.14
CA PRO A 6 -10.53 -24.42 3.52
C PRO A 6 -10.66 -22.90 3.50
N ALA A 7 -9.81 -22.22 4.26
CA ALA A 7 -9.52 -20.82 4.01
C ALA A 7 -9.05 -20.76 2.55
N ASN A 8 -9.82 -20.12 1.67
CA ASN A 8 -9.42 -19.86 0.29
C ASN A 8 -8.24 -18.89 0.30
N HIS A 9 -7.06 -19.39 0.63
CA HIS A 9 -5.83 -18.64 0.65
C HIS A 9 -5.40 -18.47 -0.81
N VAL A 10 -5.86 -17.39 -1.44
CA VAL A 10 -5.47 -17.03 -2.80
C VAL A 10 -3.99 -16.65 -2.77
N SER A 11 -3.10 -17.59 -3.05
CA SER A 11 -1.65 -17.37 -3.03
C SER A 11 -1.13 -17.07 -4.43
N LEU A 12 -0.72 -15.82 -4.68
CA LEU A 12 -0.20 -15.35 -5.96
C LEU A 12 1.33 -15.31 -5.93
N GLN A 13 1.94 -16.45 -5.60
CA GLN A 13 3.36 -16.55 -5.23
C GLN A 13 4.37 -16.20 -6.33
N ASN A 14 3.93 -16.07 -7.58
CA ASN A 14 4.79 -15.78 -8.73
C ASN A 14 4.46 -14.44 -9.39
N LEU A 15 3.49 -13.69 -8.88
CA LEU A 15 3.12 -12.41 -9.46
C LEU A 15 4.20 -11.37 -9.14
N ALA A 16 4.96 -10.97 -10.15
CA ALA A 16 6.02 -9.97 -10.03
C ALA A 16 5.56 -8.55 -10.41
N HIS A 17 4.62 -8.44 -11.36
CA HIS A 17 4.11 -7.17 -11.83
C HIS A 17 2.58 -7.19 -11.81
N LEU A 18 1.98 -6.15 -11.23
CA LEU A 18 0.54 -6.01 -11.14
C LEU A 18 0.13 -4.64 -11.67
N ASN A 19 -0.72 -4.64 -12.69
CA ASN A 19 -1.24 -3.43 -13.31
C ASN A 19 -2.77 -3.37 -13.13
N LEU A 20 -3.26 -2.31 -12.50
CA LEU A 20 -4.65 -2.14 -12.11
C LEU A 20 -5.17 -0.82 -12.69
N ILE A 21 -5.83 -0.90 -13.85
CA ILE A 21 -6.27 0.27 -14.61
C ILE A 21 -7.81 0.33 -14.66
N SER A 22 -8.38 1.52 -14.47
CA SER A 22 -9.81 1.81 -14.64
C SER A 22 -10.76 1.04 -13.70
N LEU A 23 -10.33 0.75 -12.47
CA LEU A 23 -11.13 0.07 -11.44
C LEU A 23 -12.04 1.04 -10.68
N ASN A 24 -12.93 1.72 -11.41
CA ASN A 24 -13.73 2.85 -10.93
C ASN A 24 -14.82 2.52 -9.88
N LYS A 25 -14.92 1.28 -9.42
CA LYS A 25 -15.86 0.88 -8.35
C LYS A 25 -15.15 0.49 -7.05
N LEU A 26 -13.83 0.32 -7.09
CA LEU A 26 -13.07 -0.12 -5.94
C LEU A 26 -12.74 1.07 -5.04
N ILE A 27 -13.15 0.97 -3.78
CA ILE A 27 -12.78 1.92 -2.72
C ILE A 27 -11.38 1.58 -2.16
N PHE A 28 -11.02 0.30 -2.20
CA PHE A 28 -9.69 -0.21 -1.87
C PHE A 28 -9.26 -1.34 -2.81
N ILE A 29 -7.96 -1.58 -2.92
CA ILE A 29 -7.39 -2.62 -3.80
C ILE A 29 -7.12 -3.92 -3.04
N PHE A 30 -6.46 -3.84 -1.89
CA PHE A 30 -6.01 -5.00 -1.14
C PHE A 30 -6.65 -5.06 0.25
N THR A 31 -6.93 -6.27 0.71
CA THR A 31 -6.93 -6.57 2.15
C THR A 31 -5.51 -6.96 2.57
N LEU A 32 -5.22 -6.94 3.87
CA LEU A 32 -3.91 -7.38 4.38
C LEU A 32 -3.59 -8.82 3.97
N SER A 33 -4.56 -9.74 4.05
CA SER A 33 -4.37 -11.14 3.64
C SER A 33 -3.97 -11.28 2.16
N LEU A 34 -4.54 -10.45 1.29
CA LEU A 34 -4.19 -10.47 -0.13
C LEU A 34 -2.81 -9.88 -0.39
N ALA A 35 -2.45 -8.81 0.32
CA ALA A 35 -1.11 -8.20 0.24
C ALA A 35 0.00 -9.16 0.69
N GLN A 36 -0.26 -9.98 1.72
CA GLN A 36 0.66 -11.03 2.20
C GLN A 36 0.79 -12.17 1.18
N SER A 37 -0.26 -12.41 0.41
CA SER A 37 -0.28 -13.44 -0.63
C SER A 37 0.48 -13.05 -1.91
N LEU A 38 1.19 -11.91 -1.90
CA LEU A 38 1.96 -11.35 -3.01
C LEU A 38 3.47 -11.22 -2.65
N PRO A 39 4.16 -12.32 -2.26
CA PRO A 39 5.52 -12.26 -1.72
C PRO A 39 6.60 -11.92 -2.76
N LYS A 40 6.28 -12.02 -4.07
CA LYS A 40 7.22 -11.73 -5.16
C LYS A 40 6.86 -10.47 -5.95
N LEU A 41 5.88 -9.69 -5.50
CA LEU A 41 5.50 -8.48 -6.22
C LEU A 41 6.64 -7.46 -6.17
N GLU A 42 7.12 -7.07 -7.34
CA GLU A 42 8.23 -6.13 -7.56
C GLU A 42 7.74 -4.79 -8.09
N SER A 43 6.67 -4.79 -8.89
CA SER A 43 6.07 -3.57 -9.44
C SER A 43 4.54 -3.56 -9.30
N LEU A 44 4.01 -2.44 -8.81
CA LEU A 44 2.59 -2.18 -8.70
C LEU A 44 2.26 -0.87 -9.44
N ASN A 45 1.43 -0.97 -10.47
CA ASN A 45 0.93 0.20 -11.20
C ASN A 45 -0.59 0.31 -11.06
N ILE A 46 -1.06 1.47 -10.66
CA ILE A 46 -2.48 1.78 -10.45
C ILE A 46 -2.81 3.03 -11.26
N GLY A 47 -3.84 2.95 -12.10
CA GLY A 47 -4.17 4.03 -13.02
C GLY A 47 -5.67 4.23 -13.18
N SER A 48 -6.12 5.49 -13.18
CA SER A 48 -7.50 5.86 -13.53
C SER A 48 -8.55 5.17 -12.65
N CYS A 49 -8.29 5.01 -11.35
CA CYS A 49 -9.25 4.43 -10.39
C CYS A 49 -9.97 5.56 -9.62
N GLY A 50 -11.12 6.00 -10.14
CA GLY A 50 -11.79 7.24 -9.68
C GLY A 50 -12.44 7.19 -8.30
N GLU A 51 -12.78 6.00 -7.78
CA GLU A 51 -13.40 5.82 -6.45
C GLU A 51 -12.42 5.31 -5.39
N LEU A 52 -11.16 5.08 -5.77
CA LEU A 52 -10.14 4.53 -4.89
C LEU A 52 -9.79 5.55 -3.80
N LYS A 53 -9.94 5.17 -2.54
CA LYS A 53 -9.60 6.01 -1.37
C LYS A 53 -8.39 5.50 -0.58
N HIS A 54 -8.22 4.19 -0.51
CA HIS A 54 -7.13 3.53 0.21
C HIS A 54 -6.55 2.41 -0.64
N LEU A 55 -5.24 2.20 -0.67
CA LEU A 55 -4.70 1.02 -1.36
C LEU A 55 -4.99 -0.26 -0.57
N ILE A 56 -4.78 -0.24 0.75
CA ILE A 56 -4.95 -1.38 1.65
C ILE A 56 -6.03 -1.07 2.69
N ARG A 57 -6.92 -2.04 2.94
CA ARG A 57 -7.86 -2.05 4.07
C ARG A 57 -7.26 -2.89 5.21
N GLU A 58 -7.10 -2.30 6.39
CA GLU A 58 -6.54 -2.98 7.58
C GLU A 58 -7.50 -3.99 8.22
N LYS A 59 -8.81 -3.84 8.05
CA LYS A 59 -9.80 -4.74 8.65
C LYS A 59 -10.08 -5.92 7.71
N ASP A 60 -9.48 -7.07 8.01
CA ASP A 60 -9.97 -8.37 7.55
C ASP A 60 -10.93 -8.92 8.60
N ASP A 61 -12.09 -9.39 8.17
CA ASP A 61 -13.01 -10.19 9.00
C ASP A 61 -12.47 -11.63 9.19
N ALA A 62 -11.29 -11.91 8.64
CA ALA A 62 -10.56 -13.17 8.76
C ALA A 62 -9.48 -13.05 9.84
N ARG A 63 -9.68 -13.84 10.91
CA ARG A 63 -8.74 -14.35 11.93
C ARG A 63 -7.33 -13.75 11.94
N GLU A 64 -6.97 -13.19 13.10
CA GLU A 64 -5.60 -12.92 13.59
C GLU A 64 -4.53 -12.89 12.50
N ILE A 65 -4.50 -11.77 11.77
CA ILE A 65 -3.33 -11.42 10.98
C ILE A 65 -2.19 -11.24 11.97
N THR A 66 -1.26 -12.19 11.99
CA THR A 66 -0.04 -12.05 12.77
C THR A 66 0.73 -10.85 12.22
N THR A 67 1.11 -9.95 13.11
CA THR A 67 1.94 -8.76 12.82
C THR A 67 3.29 -9.11 12.20
N GLU A 68 3.63 -10.39 12.12
CA GLU A 68 4.87 -10.93 11.56
C GLU A 68 4.83 -11.14 10.03
N SER A 69 3.65 -11.11 9.41
CA SER A 69 3.53 -11.40 7.96
C SER A 69 3.77 -10.15 7.10
N LEU A 70 4.94 -10.11 6.46
CA LEU A 70 5.40 -9.01 5.60
C LEU A 70 4.48 -8.86 4.36
N CYS A 71 4.05 -7.63 4.09
CA CYS A 71 3.30 -7.29 2.88
C CYS A 71 4.25 -6.74 1.80
N PHE A 72 4.21 -7.31 0.59
CA PHE A 72 5.03 -6.85 -0.54
C PHE A 72 6.55 -6.75 -0.26
N PRO A 73 7.20 -7.79 0.32
CA PRO A 73 8.60 -7.73 0.76
C PRO A 73 9.62 -7.46 -0.36
N LYS A 74 9.22 -7.62 -1.63
CA LYS A 74 10.06 -7.40 -2.81
C LYS A 74 9.67 -6.18 -3.65
N LEU A 75 8.69 -5.39 -3.21
CA LEU A 75 8.22 -4.27 -4.00
C LEU A 75 9.33 -3.23 -4.16
N ARG A 76 9.63 -2.89 -5.41
CA ARG A 76 10.64 -1.92 -5.80
C ARG A 76 10.03 -0.68 -6.40
N SER A 77 8.95 -0.82 -7.16
CA SER A 77 8.33 0.30 -7.86
C SER A 77 6.83 0.36 -7.59
N LEU A 78 6.36 1.53 -7.18
CA LEU A 78 4.95 1.88 -7.07
C LEU A 78 4.66 3.09 -7.95
N SER A 79 3.70 2.95 -8.87
CA SER A 79 3.16 4.05 -9.66
C SER A 79 1.65 4.15 -9.44
N ILE A 80 1.18 5.34 -9.12
CA ILE A 80 -0.24 5.65 -8.97
C ILE A 80 -0.53 6.88 -9.83
N SER A 81 -1.47 6.77 -10.76
CA SER A 81 -1.82 7.86 -11.67
C SER A 81 -3.34 8.04 -11.79
N TYR A 82 -3.80 9.28 -11.90
CA TYR A 82 -5.21 9.61 -12.15
C TYR A 82 -6.20 9.02 -11.12
N CYS A 83 -5.78 8.93 -9.87
CA CYS A 83 -6.57 8.45 -8.74
C CYS A 83 -7.04 9.62 -7.87
N GLY A 84 -7.92 10.45 -8.42
CA GLY A 84 -8.29 11.74 -7.81
C GLY A 84 -8.95 11.67 -6.44
N LYS A 85 -9.49 10.53 -6.00
CA LYS A 85 -10.08 10.36 -4.65
C LYS A 85 -9.17 9.62 -3.66
N LEU A 86 -7.94 9.28 -4.06
CA LEU A 86 -7.02 8.56 -3.19
C LEU A 86 -6.62 9.47 -2.04
N GLU A 87 -6.83 9.01 -0.81
CA GLU A 87 -6.49 9.77 0.40
C GLU A 87 -5.27 9.17 1.10
N TYR A 88 -5.14 7.84 1.09
CA TYR A 88 -4.11 7.10 1.83
C TYR A 88 -3.55 5.92 1.04
N VAL A 89 -2.24 5.68 1.14
CA VAL A 89 -1.56 4.63 0.36
C VAL A 89 -1.31 3.38 1.22
N PHE A 90 -0.39 3.45 2.18
CA PHE A 90 -0.02 2.31 3.03
C PHE A 90 -0.29 2.59 4.50
N PRO A 91 -0.79 1.61 5.26
CA PRO A 91 -0.75 1.70 6.70
C PRO A 91 0.71 1.60 7.19
N VAL A 92 1.02 2.27 8.29
CA VAL A 92 2.37 2.28 8.88
C VAL A 92 2.83 0.87 9.27
N SER A 93 1.89 -0.01 9.63
CA SER A 93 2.14 -1.43 9.89
C SER A 93 2.81 -2.17 8.72
N VAL A 94 2.62 -1.70 7.49
CA VAL A 94 3.22 -2.27 6.26
C VAL A 94 4.59 -1.62 5.95
N SER A 95 4.92 -0.49 6.55
CA SER A 95 6.20 0.18 6.26
C SER A 95 7.46 -0.68 6.48
N PRO A 96 7.56 -1.57 7.51
CA PRO A 96 8.75 -2.39 7.72
C PRO A 96 8.98 -3.43 6.61
N SER A 97 7.98 -3.74 5.79
CA SER A 97 8.11 -4.70 4.69
C SER A 97 8.49 -4.05 3.35
N LEU A 98 8.43 -2.72 3.25
CA LEU A 98 8.70 -1.97 2.01
C LEU A 98 10.15 -1.48 1.89
N LEU A 99 11.11 -2.13 2.56
CA LEU A 99 12.53 -1.73 2.58
C LEU A 99 13.24 -1.82 1.21
N ASN A 100 12.64 -2.54 0.26
CA ASN A 100 13.15 -2.65 -1.10
C ASN A 100 12.55 -1.64 -2.08
N LEU A 101 11.67 -0.74 -1.60
CA LEU A 101 11.06 0.27 -2.44
C LEU A 101 12.12 1.26 -2.91
N GLU A 102 12.31 1.29 -4.22
CA GLU A 102 13.29 2.08 -4.95
C GLU A 102 12.62 3.31 -5.59
N GLU A 103 11.41 3.14 -6.14
CA GLU A 103 10.67 4.20 -6.81
C GLU A 103 9.24 4.27 -6.31
N MET A 104 8.78 5.49 -6.03
CA MET A 104 7.37 5.78 -5.79
C MET A 104 6.97 7.04 -6.56
N GLU A 105 5.96 6.89 -7.41
CA GLU A 105 5.37 7.94 -8.22
C GLU A 105 3.87 8.02 -7.94
N VAL A 106 3.38 9.22 -7.67
CA VAL A 106 1.97 9.49 -7.38
C VAL A 106 1.56 10.77 -8.11
N ASP A 107 0.91 10.58 -9.26
CA ASP A 107 0.60 11.62 -10.22
C ASP A 107 -0.92 11.79 -10.38
N PHE A 108 -1.38 13.04 -10.52
CA PHE A 108 -2.81 13.35 -10.70
C PHE A 108 -3.72 12.68 -9.64
N ALA A 109 -3.25 12.63 -8.39
CA ALA A 109 -3.95 12.10 -7.22
C ALA A 109 -4.12 13.21 -6.16
N ASP A 110 -4.90 14.23 -6.52
CA ASP A 110 -4.93 15.52 -5.82
C ASP A 110 -5.42 15.48 -4.36
N ASN A 111 -6.07 14.39 -3.94
CA ASN A 111 -6.63 14.23 -2.58
C ASN A 111 -5.73 13.42 -1.63
N VAL A 112 -4.52 13.04 -2.04
CA VAL A 112 -3.61 12.26 -1.19
C VAL A 112 -3.20 13.11 0.01
N LYS A 113 -3.57 12.63 1.20
CA LYS A 113 -3.27 13.29 2.47
C LYS A 113 -1.95 12.80 3.04
N GLN A 114 -1.77 11.47 3.05
CA GLN A 114 -0.59 10.81 3.61
C GLN A 114 -0.28 9.55 2.81
N ILE A 115 1.00 9.32 2.50
CA ILE A 115 1.45 8.05 1.93
C ILE A 115 1.40 6.95 3.00
N PHE A 116 1.86 7.24 4.21
CA PHE A 116 1.84 6.32 5.34
C PHE A 116 0.90 6.84 6.43
N TYR A 117 -0.08 6.03 6.85
CA TYR A 117 -1.10 6.44 7.83
C TYR A 117 -1.27 5.41 8.96
N THR A 118 -1.78 5.85 10.11
CA THR A 118 -2.20 4.97 11.22
C THR A 118 -3.72 4.80 11.19
N GLY A 119 -4.23 3.61 11.54
CA GLY A 119 -5.65 3.26 11.41
C GLY A 119 -6.65 4.13 12.20
N GLU A 120 -6.17 4.91 13.16
CA GLU A 120 -6.89 6.03 13.78
C GLU A 120 -6.41 7.31 13.11
N GLY A 121 -7.32 8.18 12.67
CA GLY A 121 -7.05 9.39 11.86
C GLY A 121 -6.14 10.46 12.48
N ASP A 122 -5.28 10.06 13.39
CA ASP A 122 -4.21 10.81 13.99
C ASP A 122 -3.01 10.80 13.04
N ALA A 123 -2.37 11.96 12.92
CA ALA A 123 -1.08 12.07 12.26
C ALA A 123 -0.08 11.14 12.98
N LEU A 124 0.84 10.54 12.21
CA LEU A 124 2.07 9.95 12.76
C LEU A 124 2.56 10.83 13.91
N THR A 125 2.62 10.27 15.12
CA THR A 125 3.26 10.93 16.24
C THR A 125 4.68 11.29 15.79
N ARG A 126 5.07 12.56 16.04
CA ARG A 126 6.22 13.27 15.46
C ARG A 126 7.58 12.55 15.50
N ASP A 127 7.70 11.39 16.14
CA ASP A 127 8.95 10.65 16.37
C ASP A 127 9.10 9.36 15.53
N GLY A 128 8.07 8.92 14.80
CA GLY A 128 8.13 7.72 13.96
C GLY A 128 8.79 7.95 12.60
N ILE A 129 10.11 8.14 12.53
CA ILE A 129 10.82 8.30 11.25
C ILE A 129 10.84 6.95 10.50
N ILE A 130 9.96 6.80 9.51
CA ILE A 130 10.02 5.68 8.58
C ILE A 130 11.12 5.95 7.56
N LYS A 131 12.17 5.12 7.56
CA LYS A 131 13.31 5.24 6.64
C LYS A 131 13.20 4.23 5.51
N PHE A 132 13.25 4.72 4.27
CA PHE A 132 13.38 3.88 3.08
C PHE A 132 14.76 4.12 2.45
N PRO A 133 15.74 3.24 2.72
CA PRO A 133 17.14 3.49 2.36
C PRO A 133 17.39 3.52 0.84
N LYS A 134 16.45 3.01 0.05
CA LYS A 134 16.57 2.90 -1.42
C LYS A 134 15.62 3.81 -2.18
N LEU A 135 14.73 4.54 -1.49
CA LEU A 135 13.60 5.21 -2.13
C LEU A 135 13.99 6.55 -2.74
N TYR A 136 13.65 6.71 -4.02
CA TYR A 136 13.64 7.98 -4.75
C TYR A 136 12.19 8.39 -5.01
N LEU A 137 11.87 9.66 -4.74
CA LEU A 137 10.57 10.24 -5.04
C LEU A 137 10.68 11.08 -6.32
N CYS A 138 10.00 10.66 -7.38
CA CYS A 138 9.86 11.47 -8.59
C CYS A 138 8.71 12.45 -8.37
N ALA A 139 9.03 13.74 -8.26
CA ALA A 139 8.06 14.77 -7.94
C ALA A 139 7.48 15.45 -9.20
N ASN A 140 6.21 15.21 -9.47
CA ASN A 140 5.29 16.28 -9.89
C ASN A 140 4.09 16.32 -8.92
N LYS A 141 4.27 17.10 -7.85
CA LYS A 141 3.36 17.39 -6.72
C LYS A 141 3.16 16.32 -5.62
N VAL A 142 4.25 15.81 -5.02
CA VAL A 142 4.26 15.39 -3.60
C VAL A 142 5.59 15.75 -2.92
N ILE A 143 6.01 17.02 -3.02
CA ILE A 143 7.24 17.53 -2.35
C ILE A 143 7.00 17.88 -0.87
N CYS A 144 5.75 17.91 -0.38
CA CYS A 144 5.47 18.51 0.93
C CYS A 144 5.35 17.57 2.14
N LEU A 145 5.45 16.24 2.00
CA LEU A 145 5.31 15.35 3.18
C LEU A 145 6.63 14.85 3.78
N PHE A 146 7.77 15.03 3.10
CA PHE A 146 9.08 14.63 3.64
C PHE A 146 9.99 15.81 4.03
N THR A 147 9.65 17.05 3.64
CA THR A 147 10.50 18.23 3.85
C THR A 147 10.34 18.95 5.19
N HIS A 148 9.48 18.45 6.10
CA HIS A 148 9.40 18.94 7.49
C HIS A 148 9.99 17.97 8.53
N VAL A 149 10.76 16.97 8.08
CA VAL A 149 11.48 16.03 8.95
C VAL A 149 12.97 16.00 8.57
N MET A 150 13.57 17.19 8.47
CA MET A 150 15.01 17.41 8.63
C MET A 150 15.25 18.53 9.63
#